data_AF-A0A0F9RSR9-F1
#
_entry.id   AF-A0A0F9RSR9-F1
#
_cell.length_a   1.000
_cell.length_b   1.000
_cell.length_c   1.000
_cell.angle_alpha   90.00
_cell.angle_beta   90.00
_cell.angle_gamma   90.00
#
_symmetry.space_group_name_H-M   'P 1'
#
loop_
_entity.id
_entity.type
_entity.pdbx_description
1 polymer ?
#
loop_
_entity_poly.entity_id
_entity_poly.type
_entity_poly.pdbx_seq_one_letter_code
_entity_poly.pdbx_strand_id
1 'polypeptide(L)'
;MAEGDKPKLNLGKYKDRNRRISKICEICGNPFEARVYRIKEPSRAQRVCSQQCKYKLQSLWMQKHGKKKVIRGHGYIGIYMPEHHKASKVGYVMEHILIWEKAHNTPLPDGWIIHHINHNKADNRAENLEAMPRSRHNSNRMFQELKRKVVEQEETIRLLKQEIRLLSWQIKEINKKLNEIQQLRMGIK
;
A
#
# COMPACT_ATOMS: atom_id res chain seq x y z
N MET A 1 -5.14 -73.44 -17.40
CA MET A 1 -6.22 -72.41 -17.43
C MET A 1 -5.75 -71.31 -16.48
N ALA A 2 -5.02 -70.29 -16.98
CA ALA A 2 -5.56 -69.02 -17.50
C ALA A 2 -6.40 -68.32 -16.42
N GLU A 3 -5.85 -67.36 -15.67
CA GLU A 3 -5.74 -65.91 -15.95
C GLU A 3 -6.96 -65.09 -15.48
N GLY A 4 -6.69 -63.97 -14.78
CA GLY A 4 -7.62 -62.88 -14.45
C GLY A 4 -8.55 -63.15 -13.25
N ASP A 5 -8.72 -62.33 -12.23
CA ASP A 5 -8.55 -60.88 -12.11
C ASP A 5 -8.31 -60.53 -10.62
N LYS A 6 -7.38 -59.60 -10.34
CA LYS A 6 -7.18 -59.05 -8.99
C LYS A 6 -8.34 -58.10 -8.66
N PRO A 7 -9.04 -58.22 -7.52
CA PRO A 7 -9.92 -57.14 -7.09
C PRO A 7 -9.05 -55.94 -6.72
N LYS A 8 -9.08 -54.90 -7.57
CA LYS A 8 -8.56 -53.57 -7.27
C LYS A 8 -9.28 -53.04 -6.05
N LEU A 9 -8.69 -53.18 -4.86
CA LEU A 9 -9.20 -52.56 -3.64
C LEU A 9 -8.96 -51.04 -3.70
N ASN A 10 -9.99 -50.42 -4.25
CA ASN A 10 -10.44 -49.04 -4.22
C ASN A 10 -9.71 -48.09 -3.24
N LEU A 11 -9.14 -47.02 -3.82
CA LEU A 11 -8.58 -45.84 -3.16
C LEU A 11 -9.64 -45.10 -2.33
N GLY A 12 -9.86 -45.54 -1.09
CA GLY A 12 -10.76 -44.87 -0.14
C GLY A 12 -10.17 -43.61 0.53
N LYS A 13 -9.85 -42.56 -0.25
CA LYS A 13 -9.28 -41.26 0.19
C LYS A 13 -10.24 -40.37 1.03
N TYR A 14 -11.06 -40.86 1.96
CA TYR A 14 -12.10 -40.00 2.58
C TYR A 14 -12.49 -40.21 4.05
N LYS A 15 -11.78 -41.01 4.87
CA LYS A 15 -12.31 -41.38 6.20
C LYS A 15 -11.93 -40.50 7.41
N ASP A 16 -10.99 -39.56 7.33
CA ASP A 16 -10.39 -38.98 8.56
C ASP A 16 -10.53 -37.44 8.75
N ARG A 17 -11.40 -36.77 7.97
CA ARG A 17 -11.55 -35.30 8.05
C ARG A 17 -12.24 -34.81 9.33
N ASN A 18 -12.96 -35.68 10.02
CA ASN A 18 -13.80 -35.31 11.16
C ASN A 18 -13.26 -35.76 12.52
N ARG A 19 -12.13 -36.48 12.56
CA ARG A 19 -11.49 -36.89 13.80
C ARG A 19 -11.18 -35.67 14.67
N ARG A 20 -11.60 -35.73 15.93
CA ARG A 20 -11.33 -34.73 16.98
C ARG A 20 -10.33 -35.29 17.98
N ILE A 21 -9.51 -34.43 18.55
CA ILE A 21 -8.65 -34.77 19.69
C ILE A 21 -8.83 -33.73 20.80
N SER A 22 -8.69 -34.16 22.05
CA SER A 22 -8.68 -33.27 23.18
C SER A 22 -7.34 -32.53 23.29
N LYS A 23 -7.39 -31.22 23.54
CA LYS A 23 -6.24 -30.34 23.78
C LYS A 23 -6.54 -29.40 24.95
N ILE A 24 -5.49 -28.90 25.58
CA ILE A 24 -5.59 -27.85 26.59
C ILE A 24 -5.47 -26.48 25.92
N CYS A 25 -6.36 -25.56 26.27
CA CYS A 25 -6.31 -24.19 25.77
C CYS A 25 -5.11 -23.43 26.37
N GLU A 26 -4.28 -22.82 25.53
CA GLU A 26 -3.10 -22.06 25.97
C GLU A 26 -3.42 -20.75 26.71
N ILE A 27 -4.69 -20.36 26.79
CA ILE A 27 -5.12 -19.08 27.38
C ILE A 27 -5.91 -19.26 28.66
N CYS A 28 -6.83 -20.23 28.71
CA CYS A 28 -7.68 -20.45 29.88
C CYS A 28 -7.46 -21.81 30.56
N GLY A 29 -6.62 -22.69 29.99
CA GLY A 29 -6.35 -24.02 30.57
C GLY A 29 -7.48 -25.03 30.40
N ASN A 30 -8.65 -24.64 29.89
CA ASN A 30 -9.76 -25.59 29.72
C ASN A 30 -9.49 -26.58 28.57
N PRO A 31 -9.89 -27.85 28.72
CA PRO A 31 -9.83 -28.83 27.65
C PRO A 31 -10.82 -28.48 26.53
N PHE A 32 -10.44 -28.75 25.28
CA PHE A 32 -11.28 -28.53 24.09
C PHE A 32 -10.97 -29.52 22.96
N GLU A 33 -11.95 -29.74 22.08
CA GLU A 33 -11.80 -30.63 20.94
C GLU A 33 -11.29 -29.91 19.68
N ALA A 34 -10.15 -30.33 19.15
CA ALA A 34 -9.54 -29.81 17.92
C ALA A 34 -9.63 -30.82 16.77
N ARG A 35 -9.80 -30.34 15.53
CA ARG A 35 -9.84 -31.19 14.33
C ARG A 35 -8.44 -31.67 13.94
N VAL A 36 -8.27 -32.98 13.71
CA VAL A 36 -6.96 -33.59 13.43
C VAL A 36 -6.29 -33.06 12.15
N TYR A 37 -7.06 -32.79 11.08
CA TYR A 37 -6.46 -32.28 9.84
C TYR A 37 -5.83 -30.88 9.98
N ARG A 38 -6.20 -30.10 11.02
CA ARG A 38 -5.56 -28.80 11.31
C ARG A 38 -4.19 -28.95 11.98
N ILE A 39 -3.79 -30.18 12.36
CA ILE A 39 -2.57 -30.47 13.12
C ILE A 39 -1.40 -30.87 12.22
N LYS A 40 -1.66 -31.24 10.95
CA LYS A 40 -0.58 -31.61 9.99
C LYS A 40 0.41 -30.47 9.74
N GLU A 41 0.02 -29.22 9.98
CA GLU A 41 0.92 -28.07 10.00
C GLU A 41 0.90 -27.42 11.40
N PRO A 42 2.03 -27.36 12.11
CA PRO A 42 2.12 -26.72 13.43
C PRO A 42 1.63 -25.26 13.43
N SER A 43 1.84 -24.55 12.32
CA SER A 43 1.41 -23.16 12.11
C SER A 43 -0.11 -22.99 12.02
N ARG A 44 -0.86 -24.05 11.67
CA ARG A 44 -2.33 -24.03 11.49
C ARG A 44 -3.10 -24.76 12.60
N ALA A 45 -2.38 -25.36 13.55
CA ALA A 45 -2.99 -26.06 14.67
C ALA A 45 -3.82 -25.12 15.53
N GLN A 46 -5.02 -25.54 15.90
CA GLN A 46 -5.85 -24.78 16.83
C GLN A 46 -5.22 -24.82 18.23
N ARG A 47 -4.97 -23.64 18.80
CA ARG A 47 -4.26 -23.43 20.08
C ARG A 47 -5.17 -23.08 21.26
N VAL A 48 -6.42 -22.72 20.97
CA VAL A 48 -7.36 -22.16 21.94
C VAL A 48 -8.77 -22.74 21.78
N CYS A 49 -9.53 -22.74 22.87
CA CYS A 49 -10.87 -23.33 22.94
C CYS A 49 -11.97 -22.45 22.31
N SER A 50 -11.81 -21.13 22.30
CA SER A 50 -12.87 -20.19 21.90
C SER A 50 -12.36 -18.99 21.11
N GLN A 51 -13.28 -18.28 20.48
CA GLN A 51 -12.99 -17.02 19.78
C GLN A 51 -12.46 -15.94 20.76
N GLN A 52 -12.97 -15.89 21.99
CA GLN A 52 -12.49 -14.98 23.03
C GLN A 52 -11.03 -15.30 23.41
N CYS A 53 -10.70 -16.58 23.61
CA CYS A 53 -9.32 -17.01 23.89
C CYS A 53 -8.40 -16.73 22.68
N LYS A 54 -8.92 -16.84 21.45
CA LYS A 54 -8.17 -16.47 20.23
C LYS A 54 -7.79 -14.99 20.22
N TYR A 55 -8.71 -14.10 20.57
CA TYR A 55 -8.41 -12.68 20.66
C TYR A 55 -7.39 -12.37 21.76
N LYS A 56 -7.50 -13.03 22.92
CA LYS A 56 -6.52 -12.88 24.00
C LYS A 56 -5.12 -13.38 23.60
N LEU A 57 -5.03 -14.54 22.94
CA LEU A 57 -3.76 -15.05 22.40
C LEU A 57 -3.15 -14.09 21.37
N GLN A 58 -3.98 -13.52 20.49
CA GLN A 58 -3.54 -12.54 19.51
C GLN A 58 -3.03 -11.25 20.16
N SER A 59 -3.73 -10.76 21.20
CA SER A 59 -3.33 -9.58 21.99
C SER A 59 -1.97 -9.79 22.66
N LEU A 60 -1.74 -10.94 23.30
CA LEU A 60 -0.46 -11.28 23.91
C LEU A 60 0.69 -11.32 22.89
N TRP A 61 0.43 -11.90 21.71
CA TRP A 61 1.41 -11.90 20.62
C TRP A 61 1.76 -10.48 20.16
N MET A 62 0.78 -9.57 20.09
CA MET A 62 0.99 -8.17 19.73
C MET A 62 1.71 -7.36 20.81
N GLN A 63 1.50 -7.67 22.09
CA GLN A 63 2.26 -7.05 23.19
C GLN A 63 3.74 -7.44 23.11
N LYS A 64 4.03 -8.69 22.75
CA LYS A 64 5.40 -9.22 22.66
C LYS A 64 6.14 -8.82 21.38
N HIS A 65 5.44 -8.73 20.25
CA HIS A 65 6.06 -8.55 18.92
C HIS A 65 5.68 -7.23 18.23
N GLY A 66 4.90 -6.37 18.89
CA GLY A 66 4.38 -5.14 18.32
C GLY A 66 3.16 -5.37 17.42
N LYS A 67 2.57 -4.26 16.95
CA LYS A 67 1.39 -4.31 16.08
C LYS A 67 1.75 -4.95 14.75
N LYS A 68 0.92 -5.90 14.28
CA LYS A 68 1.11 -6.54 12.97
C LYS A 68 0.94 -5.50 11.86
N LYS A 69 2.05 -5.16 11.17
CA LYS A 69 2.03 -4.38 9.93
C LYS A 69 1.76 -5.32 8.75
N VAL A 70 0.88 -4.91 7.85
CA VAL A 70 0.64 -5.60 6.58
C VAL A 70 0.66 -4.59 5.45
N ILE A 71 1.36 -4.91 4.37
CA ILE A 71 1.25 -4.15 3.12
C ILE A 71 -0.11 -4.51 2.52
N ARG A 72 -0.99 -3.52 2.38
CA ARG A 72 -2.26 -3.64 1.67
C ARG A 72 -2.09 -3.16 0.22
N GLY A 73 -3.06 -3.50 -0.63
CA GLY A 73 -3.04 -3.10 -2.04
C GLY A 73 -2.82 -1.59 -2.23
N HIS A 74 -2.18 -1.23 -3.34
CA HIS A 74 -1.78 0.14 -3.71
C HIS A 74 -0.74 0.81 -2.79
N GLY A 75 0.10 0.03 -2.10
CA GLY A 75 1.26 0.54 -1.35
C GLY A 75 0.94 1.06 0.06
N TYR A 76 -0.29 0.92 0.53
CA TYR A 76 -0.66 1.37 1.88
C TYR A 76 -0.25 0.37 2.96
N ILE A 77 0.30 0.88 4.07
CA ILE A 77 0.63 0.07 5.24
C ILE A 77 -0.58 0.08 6.19
N GLY A 78 -1.08 -1.11 6.53
CA GLY A 78 -2.12 -1.31 7.52
C GLY A 78 -1.55 -1.82 8.85
N ILE A 79 -1.99 -1.24 9.95
CA ILE A 79 -1.61 -1.60 11.32
C ILE A 79 -2.82 -2.21 12.02
N TYR A 80 -2.67 -3.42 12.58
CA TYR A 80 -3.77 -4.06 13.30
C TYR A 80 -4.02 -3.35 14.64
N MET A 81 -5.19 -2.71 14.75
CA MET A 81 -5.70 -1.97 15.90
C MET A 81 -7.24 -2.08 15.90
N PRO A 82 -7.83 -3.20 16.35
CA PRO A 82 -9.27 -3.46 16.21
C PRO A 82 -10.15 -2.49 16.99
N GLU A 83 -9.65 -1.95 18.10
CA GLU A 83 -10.37 -0.99 18.96
C GLU A 83 -10.28 0.47 18.46
N HIS A 84 -9.58 0.74 17.36
CA HIS A 84 -9.42 2.10 16.85
C HIS A 84 -10.68 2.56 16.10
N HIS A 85 -11.07 3.83 16.26
CA HIS A 85 -12.28 4.37 15.63
C HIS A 85 -12.27 4.28 14.09
N LYS A 86 -11.08 4.39 13.47
CA LYS A 86 -10.86 4.14 12.02
C LYS A 86 -10.50 2.71 11.65
N ALA A 87 -10.72 1.72 12.52
CA ALA A 87 -10.44 0.33 12.20
C ALA A 87 -11.39 -0.19 11.11
N SER A 88 -10.83 -0.84 10.09
CA SER A 88 -11.61 -1.61 9.12
C SER A 88 -12.32 -2.78 9.81
N LYS A 89 -13.31 -3.39 9.12
CA LYS A 89 -14.04 -4.59 9.61
C LYS A 89 -13.13 -5.76 10.05
N VAL A 90 -11.89 -5.79 9.55
CA VAL A 90 -10.88 -6.81 9.88
C VAL A 90 -9.86 -6.33 10.92
N GLY A 91 -10.10 -5.17 11.55
CA GLY A 91 -9.33 -4.63 12.67
C GLY A 91 -8.05 -3.88 12.29
N TYR A 92 -7.89 -3.44 11.04
CA TYR A 92 -6.70 -2.68 10.62
C TYR A 92 -7.01 -1.21 10.36
N VAL A 93 -6.09 -0.35 10.75
CA VAL A 93 -6.08 1.10 10.48
C VAL A 93 -4.93 1.42 9.54
N MET A 94 -5.08 2.39 8.65
CA MET A 94 -4.00 2.80 7.74
C MET A 94 -2.95 3.61 8.50
N GLU A 95 -1.67 3.37 8.24
CA GLU A 95 -0.55 3.99 8.96
C GLU A 95 -0.54 5.53 8.83
N HIS A 96 -0.87 6.07 7.65
CA HIS A 96 -0.94 7.53 7.45
C HIS A 96 -2.01 8.20 8.32
N ILE A 97 -3.12 7.51 8.64
CA ILE A 97 -4.15 8.05 9.55
C ILE A 97 -3.54 8.20 10.94
N LEU A 98 -2.87 7.15 11.41
CA LEU A 98 -2.26 7.13 12.74
C LEU A 98 -1.15 8.17 12.89
N ILE A 99 -0.35 8.38 11.84
CA ILE A 99 0.70 9.40 11.84
C ILE A 99 0.08 10.80 11.86
N TRP A 100 -0.95 11.05 11.05
CA TRP A 100 -1.62 12.34 11.00
C TRP A 100 -2.30 12.67 12.34
N GLU A 101 -3.06 11.73 12.93
CA GLU A 101 -3.74 11.93 14.21
C GLU A 101 -2.74 12.17 15.35
N LYS A 102 -1.62 11.45 15.35
CA LYS A 102 -0.54 11.67 16.32
C LYS A 102 0.10 13.05 16.16
N ALA A 103 0.35 13.49 14.93
CA ALA A 103 0.97 14.79 14.66
C ALA A 103 0.07 15.97 15.06
N HIS A 104 -1.25 15.82 14.88
CA HIS A 104 -2.23 16.89 15.16
C HIS A 104 -2.91 16.74 16.52
N ASN A 105 -2.59 15.68 17.27
CA ASN A 105 -3.18 15.34 18.55
C ASN A 105 -4.72 15.38 18.55
N THR A 106 -5.33 14.93 17.45
CA THR A 106 -6.78 14.94 17.24
C THR A 106 -7.21 13.73 16.41
N PRO A 107 -8.37 13.11 16.70
CA PRO A 107 -8.92 12.07 15.84
C PRO A 107 -9.33 12.64 14.48
N LEU A 108 -9.15 11.86 13.43
CA LEU A 108 -9.61 12.20 12.09
C LEU A 108 -11.15 12.17 12.05
N PRO A 109 -11.84 13.25 11.66
CA PRO A 109 -13.30 13.28 11.69
C PRO A 109 -13.94 12.24 10.77
N ASP A 110 -15.20 11.89 11.04
CA ASP A 110 -15.96 11.00 10.17
C ASP A 110 -16.26 11.65 8.81
N GLY A 111 -16.18 10.85 7.75
CA GLY A 111 -16.29 11.35 6.37
C GLY A 111 -15.04 12.09 5.86
N TRP A 112 -13.98 12.21 6.65
CA TRP A 112 -12.70 12.76 6.21
C TRP A 112 -11.72 11.66 5.80
N ILE A 113 -10.77 12.04 4.97
CA ILE A 113 -9.68 11.18 4.50
C ILE A 113 -8.36 11.94 4.61
N ILE A 114 -7.26 11.19 4.58
CA ILE A 114 -5.91 11.76 4.44
C ILE A 114 -5.52 11.74 2.97
N HIS A 115 -5.03 12.88 2.49
CA HIS A 115 -4.46 13.08 1.18
C HIS A 115 -2.94 13.23 1.29
N HIS A 116 -2.20 12.54 0.41
CA HIS A 116 -0.76 12.71 0.26
C HIS A 116 -0.49 13.89 -0.69
N ILE A 117 0.09 14.97 -0.18
CA ILE A 117 0.31 16.22 -0.93
C ILE A 117 1.21 15.97 -2.16
N ASN A 118 2.27 15.18 -2.01
CA ASN A 118 3.17 14.80 -3.10
C ASN A 118 2.65 13.63 -3.97
N HIS A 119 1.43 13.15 -3.73
CA HIS A 119 0.83 11.98 -4.38
C HIS A 119 1.58 10.64 -4.22
N ASN A 120 2.65 10.60 -3.41
CA ASN A 120 3.39 9.39 -3.07
C ASN A 120 2.82 8.74 -1.80
N LYS A 121 2.06 7.65 -1.99
CA LYS A 121 1.37 6.92 -0.91
C LYS A 121 2.31 6.23 0.09
N ALA A 122 3.60 6.09 -0.25
CA ALA A 122 4.60 5.52 0.64
C ALA A 122 5.23 6.57 1.57
N ASP A 123 5.13 7.87 1.23
CA ASP A 123 5.68 8.96 2.03
C ASP A 123 4.68 9.41 3.09
N ASN A 124 4.72 8.76 4.26
CA ASN A 124 3.81 9.04 5.37
C ASN A 124 4.35 10.10 6.35
N ARG A 125 5.33 10.93 5.96
CA ARG A 125 5.78 12.04 6.82
C ARG A 125 4.64 13.02 7.08
N ALA A 126 4.54 13.54 8.30
CA ALA A 126 3.37 14.34 8.72
C ALA A 126 3.17 15.59 7.86
N GLU A 127 4.26 16.23 7.43
CA GLU A 127 4.25 17.39 6.53
C GLU A 127 3.72 17.08 5.12
N ASN A 128 3.64 15.81 4.73
CA ASN A 128 3.11 15.36 3.44
C ASN A 128 1.64 14.91 3.51
N LEU A 129 0.99 15.01 4.67
CA LEU A 129 -0.36 14.50 4.90
C LEU A 129 -1.33 15.64 5.21
N GLU A 130 -2.38 15.76 4.40
CA GLU A 130 -3.46 16.73 4.59
C GLU A 130 -4.79 16.00 4.85
N ALA A 131 -5.50 16.35 5.93
CA ALA A 131 -6.85 15.87 6.15
C ALA A 131 -7.85 16.71 5.34
N MET A 132 -8.76 16.04 4.62
CA MET A 132 -9.82 16.73 3.88
C MET A 132 -11.13 15.94 3.86
N PRO A 133 -12.28 16.61 3.69
CA PRO A 133 -13.56 15.94 3.47
C PRO A 133 -13.52 15.06 2.22
N ARG A 134 -14.11 13.86 2.29
CA ARG A 134 -14.14 12.92 1.17
C ARG A 134 -14.82 13.48 -0.08
N SER A 135 -15.80 14.37 0.09
CA SER A 135 -16.44 15.12 -1.00
C SER A 135 -15.46 15.99 -1.80
N ARG A 136 -14.42 16.52 -1.15
CA ARG A 136 -13.40 17.36 -1.78
C ARG A 136 -12.40 16.53 -2.58
N HIS A 137 -12.06 15.33 -2.11
CA HIS A 137 -11.10 14.45 -2.78
C HIS A 137 -11.53 13.98 -4.17
N ASN A 138 -12.82 13.76 -4.37
CA ASN A 138 -13.37 13.38 -5.68
C ASN A 138 -14.01 14.58 -6.41
N SER A 139 -13.82 15.80 -5.90
CA SER A 139 -14.49 16.96 -6.48
C SER A 139 -13.96 17.21 -7.89
N ASN A 140 -14.90 17.36 -8.84
CA ASN A 140 -14.61 17.90 -10.18
C ASN A 140 -13.72 19.15 -10.11
N ARG A 141 -13.82 19.93 -9.03
CA ARG A 141 -13.01 21.13 -8.80
C ARG A 141 -11.50 20.86 -8.83
N MET A 142 -11.01 19.81 -8.16
CA MET A 142 -9.58 19.47 -8.17
C MET A 142 -9.13 19.04 -9.58
N PHE A 143 -9.95 18.25 -10.27
CA PHE A 143 -9.69 17.85 -11.65
C PHE A 143 -9.68 19.06 -12.60
N GLN A 144 -10.61 20.00 -12.44
CA GLN A 144 -10.69 21.22 -13.25
C GLN A 144 -9.51 22.15 -12.98
N GLU A 145 -9.06 22.27 -11.73
CA GLU A 145 -7.88 23.05 -11.39
C GLU A 145 -6.61 22.44 -11.99
N LEU A 146 -6.46 21.11 -11.91
CA LEU A 146 -5.35 20.40 -12.53
C LEU A 146 -5.37 20.60 -14.06
N LYS A 147 -6.54 20.48 -14.69
CA LYS A 147 -6.72 20.69 -16.12
C LYS A 147 -6.33 22.11 -16.54
N ARG A 148 -6.69 23.13 -15.74
CA ARG A 148 -6.26 24.52 -15.98
C ARG A 148 -4.74 24.67 -15.90
N LYS A 149 -4.11 24.10 -14.87
CA LYS A 149 -2.63 24.12 -14.72
C LYS A 149 -1.92 23.44 -15.88
N VAL A 150 -2.45 22.32 -16.38
CA VAL A 150 -1.89 21.64 -17.56
C VAL A 150 -1.94 22.54 -18.80
N VAL A 151 -3.08 23.18 -19.07
CA VAL A 151 -3.22 24.09 -20.22
C VAL A 151 -2.26 25.30 -20.12
N GLU A 152 -2.13 25.88 -18.93
CA GLU A 152 -1.19 26.99 -18.68
C GLU A 152 0.28 26.57 -18.87
N GLN A 153 0.63 25.38 -18.39
CA GLN A 153 1.97 24.81 -18.60
C GLN A 153 2.25 24.51 -20.07
N GLU A 154 1.26 23.99 -20.81
CA GLU A 154 1.39 23.72 -22.25
C GLU A 154 1.65 25.00 -23.06
N GLU A 155 0.96 26.10 -22.74
CA GLU A 155 1.20 27.39 -23.39
C GLU A 155 2.57 27.97 -23.03
N THR A 156 2.98 27.84 -21.77
CA THR A 156 4.33 28.22 -21.33
C THR A 156 5.40 27.45 -22.11
N ILE A 157 5.24 26.13 -22.25
CA ILE A 157 6.15 25.28 -23.03
C ILE A 157 6.18 25.71 -24.50
N ARG A 158 5.03 26.09 -25.06
CA ARG A 158 4.92 26.57 -26.44
C ARG A 158 5.74 27.85 -26.65
N LEU A 159 5.62 28.82 -25.75
CA LEU A 159 6.35 30.09 -25.81
C LEU A 159 7.86 29.88 -25.64
N LEU A 160 8.27 29.08 -24.65
CA LEU A 160 9.68 28.73 -24.44
C LEU A 160 10.29 28.05 -25.67
N LYS A 161 9.53 27.18 -26.36
CA LYS A 161 9.97 26.55 -27.61
C LYS A 161 10.11 27.54 -28.77
N GLN A 162 9.36 28.63 -28.79
CA GLN A 162 9.53 29.69 -29.79
C GLN A 162 10.78 30.52 -29.47
N GLU A 163 10.97 30.88 -28.21
CA GLU A 163 12.13 31.63 -27.74
C GLU A 163 13.45 30.88 -27.99
N ILE A 164 13.50 29.58 -27.65
CA ILE A 164 14.66 28.73 -27.93
C ILE A 164 14.99 28.70 -29.43
N ARG A 165 13.97 28.69 -30.31
CA ARG A 165 14.19 28.72 -31.76
C ARG A 165 14.79 30.04 -32.23
N LEU A 166 14.30 31.16 -31.70
CA LEU A 166 14.83 32.49 -32.01
C LEU A 166 16.28 32.65 -31.52
N LEU A 167 16.55 32.26 -30.28
CA LEU A 167 17.90 32.29 -29.71
C LEU A 167 18.85 31.39 -30.48
N SER A 168 18.42 30.18 -30.86
CA SER A 168 19.20 29.28 -31.71
C SER A 168 19.55 29.91 -33.06
N TRP A 169 18.60 30.62 -33.67
CA TRP A 169 18.85 31.35 -34.91
C TRP A 169 19.84 32.50 -34.72
N GLN A 170 19.68 33.32 -33.67
CA GLN A 170 20.59 34.41 -33.35
C GLN A 170 22.02 33.92 -33.11
N ILE A 171 22.18 32.82 -32.35
CA ILE A 171 23.49 32.18 -32.10
C ILE A 171 24.13 31.75 -33.43
N LYS A 172 23.35 31.15 -34.33
CA LYS A 172 23.85 30.74 -35.65
C LYS A 172 24.37 31.93 -36.47
N GLU A 173 23.65 33.05 -36.47
CA GLU A 173 24.07 34.27 -37.16
C GLU A 173 25.31 34.90 -36.53
N ILE A 174 25.40 34.92 -35.19
CA ILE A 174 26.59 35.41 -34.48
C ILE A 174 27.81 34.55 -34.83
N ASN A 175 27.67 33.22 -34.82
CA ASN A 175 28.76 32.31 -35.17
C ASN A 175 29.23 32.49 -36.61
N LYS A 176 28.30 32.75 -37.54
CA LYS A 176 28.64 33.07 -38.94
C LYS A 176 29.49 34.34 -39.03
N LYS A 177 29.06 35.43 -38.39
CA LYS A 177 29.82 36.69 -38.34
C LYS A 177 31.19 36.52 -37.68
N LEU A 178 31.26 35.73 -36.61
CA LEU A 178 32.50 35.46 -35.89
C LEU A 178 33.51 34.72 -36.79
N ASN A 179 33.06 33.74 -37.58
CA ASN A 179 33.90 33.05 -38.55
C ASN A 179 34.41 33.98 -39.67
N GLU A 180 33.56 34.87 -40.19
CA GLU A 180 33.96 35.88 -41.19
C GLU A 180 35.06 36.80 -40.64
N ILE A 181 34.90 37.28 -39.39
CA ILE A 181 35.90 38.11 -38.70
C ILE A 181 37.21 37.34 -38.50
N GLN A 182 37.16 36.06 -38.10
CA GLN A 182 38.35 35.23 -37.92
C GLN A 182 39.12 35.01 -39.23
N GLN A 183 38.42 34.77 -40.35
CA GLN A 183 39.06 34.61 -41.65
C GLN A 183 39.76 35.90 -42.11
N LEU A 184 39.12 37.05 -41.94
CA LEU A 184 39.73 38.36 -42.23
C LEU A 184 41.00 38.57 -41.40
N ARG A 185 40.99 38.19 -40.11
CA ARG A 185 42.15 38.33 -39.23
C ARG A 185 43.31 37.41 -39.60
N MET A 186 43.05 36.23 -40.18
CA MET A 186 44.09 35.30 -40.64
C MET A 186 44.73 35.71 -41.97
N GLY A 187 43.98 36.40 -42.85
CA GLY A 187 44.49 36.91 -44.13
C GLY A 187 45.32 38.19 -44.06
N ILE A 188 45.49 38.78 -42.87
CA ILE A 188 46.27 40.02 -42.63
C ILE A 188 47.67 39.71 -42.03
N LYS A 189 48.14 38.45 -42.10
CA LYS A 189 49.50 38.07 -41.70
C LYS A 189 50.44 37.92 -42.89
#